data_AF-A0A662CIK2-F1
#
_entry.id   AF-A0A662CIK2-F1
#
_cell.length_a   1.000
_cell.length_b   1.000
_cell.length_c   1.000
_cell.angle_alpha   90.00
_cell.angle_beta   90.00
_cell.angle_gamma   90.00
#
_symmetry.space_group_name_H-M   'P 1'
#
loop_
_entity.id
_entity.type
_entity.pdbx_description
1 polymer ?
#
loop_
_entity_poly.entity_id
_entity_poly.type
_entity_poly.pdbx_seq_one_letter_code
_entity_poly.pdbx_strand_id
1 'polypeptide(L)'
;MKKLILALLLGTVILFGCTTEKTETMNPFLTEYTTPFGVPPFDLIENVHFIPAFEEGMKLHQVEINAIVNNKNAATFENTIEALDKSGELLSKVNGVFFRLRSAETNDELDSIARVIQPKLTAHGSNINLNQGLFERVKVLYAERETLGLSVEQTMVLEKTHRRFVRGGANLEGEAKERIKEIDTKLSMLTMQFGDNLLKETNSYQLIIEKEEDLAGLPESVRSAASDAARAASMEGKWVFTLHKPSWIPFIQYAENRDLREEIYTAMFKRSNNGNEYDNNKLISEILELRIERANLLGYDTHAAFVLEERMAKKAENVYDLLMQVWDPALDKAREEANMMQKMIDQEDGGFQLASWDWWY
;
A
#
# COMPACT_ATOMS: atom_id res chain seq x y z
N MET A 1 -50.70 -12.24 77.13
CA MET A 1 -49.74 -12.08 78.26
C MET A 1 -48.36 -11.75 77.68
N LYS A 2 -47.84 -10.58 78.05
CA LYS A 2 -46.43 -10.14 78.16
C LYS A 2 -45.37 -10.53 77.10
N LYS A 3 -44.88 -9.46 76.43
CA LYS A 3 -43.47 -9.06 76.13
C LYS A 3 -42.70 -9.97 75.12
N LEU A 4 -41.85 -9.49 74.20
CA LEU A 4 -40.82 -8.46 74.28
C LEU A 4 -40.44 -7.96 72.86
N ILE A 5 -39.99 -6.70 72.81
CA ILE A 5 -39.31 -6.00 71.72
C ILE A 5 -37.86 -6.46 71.63
N LEU A 6 -37.30 -6.68 70.43
CA LEU A 6 -35.94 -6.23 70.09
C LEU A 6 -35.67 -6.25 68.58
N ALA A 7 -35.10 -5.14 68.10
CA ALA A 7 -34.78 -4.82 66.73
C ALA A 7 -33.64 -5.66 66.15
N LEU A 8 -33.70 -5.95 64.85
CA LEU A 8 -32.51 -6.16 64.02
C LEU A 8 -32.76 -5.61 62.62
N LEU A 9 -32.01 -4.55 62.30
CA LEU A 9 -31.85 -3.99 60.96
C LEU A 9 -31.26 -5.06 60.03
N LEU A 10 -31.99 -5.44 58.98
CA LEU A 10 -31.38 -6.02 57.78
C LEU A 10 -31.30 -4.93 56.71
N GLY A 11 -30.06 -4.56 56.37
CA GLY A 11 -29.76 -3.65 55.27
C GLY A 11 -30.06 -4.32 53.93
N THR A 12 -30.90 -3.67 53.14
CA THR A 12 -31.06 -3.94 51.71
C THR A 12 -29.93 -3.24 50.96
N VAL A 13 -28.91 -4.00 50.59
CA VAL A 13 -27.91 -3.59 49.60
C VAL A 13 -28.59 -3.63 48.23
N ILE A 14 -28.95 -2.45 47.72
CA ILE A 14 -29.36 -2.29 46.33
C ILE A 14 -28.07 -2.31 45.51
N LEU A 15 -27.77 -3.47 44.91
CA LEU A 15 -26.77 -3.59 43.86
C LEU A 15 -27.24 -2.78 42.64
N PHE A 16 -26.82 -1.52 42.56
CA PHE A 16 -26.70 -0.84 41.28
C PHE A 16 -25.62 -1.56 40.49
N GLY A 17 -26.05 -2.55 39.69
CA GLY A 17 -25.25 -3.00 38.56
C GLY A 17 -25.01 -1.78 37.69
N CYS A 18 -23.77 -1.29 37.66
CA CYS A 18 -23.28 -0.51 36.55
C CYS A 18 -23.35 -1.41 35.31
N THR A 19 -24.51 -1.46 34.67
CA THR A 19 -24.52 -1.57 33.22
C THR A 19 -23.81 -0.32 32.73
N THR A 20 -22.52 -0.44 32.44
CA THR A 20 -21.88 0.41 31.45
C THR A 20 -22.75 0.28 30.20
N GLU A 21 -23.70 1.20 30.04
CA GLU A 21 -24.12 1.61 28.71
C GLU A 21 -22.81 1.86 27.98
N LYS A 22 -22.50 1.01 27.01
CA LYS A 22 -21.60 1.41 25.93
C LYS A 22 -22.22 2.69 25.41
N THR A 23 -21.69 3.83 25.85
CA THR A 23 -21.86 5.08 25.13
C THR A 23 -21.47 4.70 23.71
N GLU A 24 -22.40 4.74 22.76
CA GLU A 24 -22.05 4.59 21.35
C GLU A 24 -20.95 5.62 21.11
N THR A 25 -19.71 5.15 21.03
CA THR A 25 -18.58 6.01 20.74
C THR A 25 -18.85 6.53 19.35
N MET A 26 -19.24 7.81 19.29
CA MET A 26 -19.61 8.49 18.07
C MET A 26 -18.43 8.36 17.11
N ASN A 27 -18.65 7.68 15.99
CA ASN A 27 -17.58 7.44 15.04
C ASN A 27 -17.16 8.79 14.42
N PRO A 28 -15.93 9.27 14.66
CA PRO A 28 -15.49 10.60 14.25
C PRO A 28 -15.48 10.78 12.73
N PHE A 29 -15.44 9.69 11.95
CA PHE A 29 -15.56 9.78 10.49
C PHE A 29 -16.96 10.21 10.05
N LEU A 30 -17.99 9.88 10.83
CA LEU A 30 -19.41 10.14 10.52
C LEU A 30 -19.86 11.54 10.94
N THR A 31 -18.96 12.37 11.46
CA THR A 31 -19.21 13.78 11.81
C THR A 31 -18.37 14.71 10.94
N GLU A 32 -18.80 15.95 10.82
CA GLU A 32 -18.00 17.00 10.19
C GLU A 32 -16.75 17.29 11.04
N TYR A 33 -15.60 17.43 10.37
CA TYR A 33 -14.37 17.80 11.05
C TYR A 33 -14.37 19.30 11.34
N THR A 34 -14.40 19.66 12.62
CA THR A 34 -14.36 21.06 13.09
C THR A 34 -12.94 21.57 13.37
N THR A 35 -11.93 20.75 13.06
CA THR A 35 -10.51 21.08 13.14
C THR A 35 -10.11 22.11 12.06
N PRO A 36 -9.02 22.87 12.26
CA PRO A 36 -8.50 23.77 11.24
C PRO A 36 -8.26 23.03 9.91
N PHE A 37 -8.76 23.60 8.81
CA PHE A 37 -8.65 23.06 7.45
C PHE A 37 -9.28 21.67 7.24
N GLY A 38 -10.15 21.21 8.16
CA GLY A 38 -10.77 19.88 8.06
C GLY A 38 -9.76 18.74 8.22
N VAL A 39 -8.71 18.95 9.02
CA VAL A 39 -7.72 17.91 9.34
C VAL A 39 -8.40 16.78 10.14
N PRO A 40 -8.15 15.50 9.85
CA PRO A 40 -8.70 14.42 10.67
C PRO A 40 -8.39 14.60 12.16
N PRO A 41 -9.37 14.49 13.07
CA PRO A 41 -9.13 14.58 14.52
C PRO A 41 -8.47 13.29 15.00
N PHE A 42 -7.17 13.14 14.72
CA PHE A 42 -6.39 11.93 15.00
C PHE A 42 -6.44 11.51 16.47
N ASP A 43 -6.60 12.47 17.38
CA ASP A 43 -6.77 12.24 18.82
C ASP A 43 -8.06 11.50 19.18
N LEU A 44 -9.06 11.51 18.30
CA LEU A 44 -10.36 10.85 18.49
C LEU A 44 -10.52 9.58 17.65
N ILE A 45 -9.61 9.33 16.70
CA ILE A 45 -9.71 8.22 15.76
C ILE A 45 -9.04 6.98 16.36
N GLU A 46 -9.85 6.02 16.76
CA GLU A 46 -9.42 4.69 17.20
C GLU A 46 -9.61 3.63 16.11
N ASN A 47 -8.87 2.52 16.23
CA ASN A 47 -8.93 1.40 15.29
C ASN A 47 -10.35 0.83 15.10
N VAL A 48 -11.16 0.84 16.17
CA VAL A 48 -12.55 0.38 16.16
C VAL A 48 -13.46 1.18 15.22
N HIS A 49 -13.06 2.41 14.83
CA HIS A 49 -13.87 3.28 13.99
C HIS A 49 -13.75 2.96 12.49
N PHE A 50 -12.67 2.30 12.05
CA PHE A 50 -12.41 2.13 10.61
C PHE A 50 -13.42 1.23 9.91
N ILE A 51 -13.64 0.00 10.40
CA ILE A 51 -14.52 -0.96 9.72
C ILE A 51 -15.95 -0.39 9.59
N PRO A 52 -16.61 0.13 10.65
CA PRO A 52 -17.94 0.71 10.52
C PRO A 52 -17.98 1.91 9.57
N ALA A 53 -16.95 2.78 9.58
CA ALA A 53 -16.91 3.95 8.71
C ALA A 53 -16.68 3.58 7.24
N PHE A 54 -15.87 2.57 6.95
CA PHE A 54 -15.70 2.04 5.60
C PHE A 54 -17.00 1.40 5.07
N GLU A 55 -17.69 0.61 5.91
CA GLU A 55 -18.95 -0.02 5.53
C GLU A 55 -20.04 1.01 5.25
N GLU A 56 -20.19 2.02 6.10
CA GLU A 56 -21.14 3.11 5.84
C GLU A 56 -20.71 3.94 4.62
N GLY A 57 -19.41 4.22 4.45
CA GLY A 57 -18.87 4.91 3.28
C GLY A 57 -19.18 4.19 1.96
N MET A 58 -18.98 2.87 1.89
CA MET A 58 -19.34 2.08 0.71
C MET A 58 -20.85 2.07 0.47
N LYS A 59 -21.66 1.95 1.52
CA LYS A 59 -23.12 1.99 1.44
C LYS A 59 -23.63 3.32 0.88
N LEU A 60 -23.17 4.45 1.43
CA LEU A 60 -23.55 5.79 0.96
C LEU A 60 -23.09 6.02 -0.49
N HIS A 61 -21.85 5.65 -0.79
CA HIS A 61 -21.32 5.75 -2.16
C HIS A 61 -22.20 4.94 -3.14
N GLN A 62 -22.62 3.73 -2.79
CA GLN A 62 -23.51 2.94 -3.66
C GLN A 62 -24.89 3.62 -3.85
N VAL A 63 -25.43 4.29 -2.82
CA VAL A 63 -26.68 5.06 -2.93
C VAL A 63 -26.51 6.23 -3.92
N GLU A 64 -25.41 6.97 -3.84
CA GLU A 64 -25.09 8.08 -4.74
C GLU A 64 -24.93 7.59 -6.19
N ILE A 65 -24.20 6.49 -6.39
CA ILE A 65 -24.04 5.86 -7.71
C ILE A 65 -25.41 5.43 -8.26
N ASN A 66 -26.25 4.81 -7.44
CA ASN A 66 -27.60 4.41 -7.85
C ASN A 66 -28.47 5.62 -8.22
N ALA A 67 -28.30 6.76 -7.55
CA ALA A 67 -29.02 7.99 -7.89
C ALA A 67 -28.60 8.53 -9.27
N ILE A 68 -27.31 8.47 -9.62
CA ILE A 68 -26.79 8.85 -10.95
C ILE A 68 -27.36 7.91 -12.02
N VAL A 69 -27.25 6.60 -11.81
CA VAL A 69 -27.69 5.58 -12.77
C VAL A 69 -29.19 5.66 -13.03
N ASN A 70 -30.00 5.83 -11.98
CA ASN A 70 -31.46 5.83 -12.08
C ASN A 70 -32.05 7.22 -12.39
N ASN A 71 -31.23 8.23 -12.66
CA ASN A 71 -31.71 9.55 -13.04
C ASN A 71 -32.43 9.49 -14.40
N LYS A 72 -33.74 9.79 -14.40
CA LYS A 72 -34.60 9.71 -15.58
C LYS A 72 -34.34 10.82 -16.62
N ASN A 73 -33.67 11.90 -16.22
CA ASN A 73 -33.29 12.95 -17.16
C ASN A 73 -32.13 12.47 -18.05
N ALA A 74 -32.07 13.02 -19.26
CA ALA A 74 -30.94 12.83 -20.16
C ALA A 74 -29.62 13.14 -19.43
N ALA A 75 -28.55 12.41 -19.76
CA ALA A 75 -27.26 12.63 -19.14
C ALA A 75 -26.78 14.05 -19.43
N THR A 76 -26.34 14.75 -18.38
CA THR A 76 -25.63 16.04 -18.47
C THR A 76 -24.32 15.92 -17.70
N PHE A 77 -23.39 16.86 -17.93
CA PHE A 77 -22.14 16.90 -17.19
C PHE A 77 -22.38 16.91 -15.67
N GLU A 78 -23.32 17.76 -15.21
CA GLU A 78 -23.64 17.96 -13.79
C GLU A 78 -24.24 16.69 -13.18
N ASN A 79 -25.23 16.09 -13.86
CA ASN A 79 -25.99 14.97 -13.29
C ASN A 79 -25.28 13.60 -13.42
N THR A 80 -24.13 13.56 -14.09
CA THR A 80 -23.37 12.33 -14.34
C THR A 80 -21.91 12.47 -13.94
N ILE A 81 -21.15 13.39 -14.55
CA ILE A 81 -19.70 13.50 -14.31
C ILE A 81 -19.42 14.23 -12.99
N GLU A 82 -20.01 15.40 -12.78
CA GLU A 82 -19.84 16.16 -11.54
C GLU A 82 -20.44 15.40 -10.34
N ALA A 83 -21.62 14.80 -10.52
CA ALA A 83 -22.23 13.96 -9.49
C ALA A 83 -21.34 12.74 -9.13
N LEU A 84 -20.70 12.12 -10.12
CA LEU A 84 -19.77 11.00 -9.89
C LEU A 84 -18.49 11.48 -9.19
N ASP A 85 -17.96 12.64 -9.56
CA ASP A 85 -16.76 13.23 -8.93
C ASP A 85 -16.99 13.57 -7.45
N LYS A 86 -18.20 14.03 -7.11
CA LYS A 86 -18.62 14.32 -5.73
C LYS A 86 -19.01 13.09 -4.90
N SER A 87 -19.18 11.93 -5.53
CA SER A 87 -19.62 10.71 -4.83
C SER A 87 -18.51 10.06 -4.02
N GLY A 88 -18.89 9.34 -2.96
CA GLY A 88 -17.97 8.58 -2.13
C GLY A 88 -17.13 9.42 -1.17
N GLU A 89 -17.57 10.63 -0.82
CA GLU A 89 -16.84 11.55 0.05
C GLU A 89 -16.43 10.92 1.39
N LEU A 90 -17.39 10.29 2.10
CA LEU A 90 -17.10 9.58 3.36
C LEU A 90 -16.08 8.46 3.15
N LEU A 91 -16.24 7.67 2.08
CA LEU A 91 -15.32 6.57 1.78
C LEU A 91 -13.90 7.09 1.52
N SER A 92 -13.77 8.17 0.75
CA SER A 92 -12.51 8.84 0.45
C SER A 92 -11.84 9.37 1.72
N LYS A 93 -12.62 10.00 2.62
CA LYS A 93 -12.19 10.50 3.92
C LYS A 93 -11.60 9.40 4.81
N VAL A 94 -12.32 8.29 4.99
CA VAL A 94 -11.87 7.15 5.80
C VAL A 94 -10.63 6.49 5.19
N ASN A 95 -10.66 6.26 3.87
CA ASN A 95 -9.56 5.67 3.10
C ASN A 95 -8.27 6.50 3.23
N GLY A 96 -8.38 7.83 3.11
CA GLY A 96 -7.26 8.76 3.21
C GLY A 96 -6.57 8.73 4.56
N VAL A 97 -7.31 8.51 5.66
CA VAL A 97 -6.74 8.39 7.01
C VAL A 97 -6.14 7.00 7.23
N PHE A 98 -6.91 5.96 6.95
CA PHE A 98 -6.53 4.57 7.24
C PHE A 98 -5.22 4.19 6.55
N PHE A 99 -5.10 4.42 5.24
CA PHE A 99 -3.92 4.00 4.49
C PHE A 99 -2.69 4.86 4.77
N ARG A 100 -2.86 6.11 5.25
CA ARG A 100 -1.74 6.93 5.73
C ARG A 100 -1.22 6.42 7.08
N LEU A 101 -2.12 6.14 8.03
CA LEU A 101 -1.74 5.55 9.33
C LEU A 101 -1.10 4.18 9.13
N ARG A 102 -1.70 3.29 8.33
CA ARG A 102 -1.10 1.99 8.01
C ARG A 102 0.28 2.13 7.35
N SER A 103 0.53 3.17 6.57
CA SER A 103 1.86 3.37 5.97
C SER A 103 2.90 3.95 6.92
N ALA A 104 2.49 4.80 7.87
CA ALA A 104 3.42 5.57 8.72
C ALA A 104 3.59 4.98 10.13
N GLU A 105 2.54 4.37 10.66
CA GLU A 105 2.39 3.92 12.05
C GLU A 105 1.47 2.68 12.09
N THR A 106 1.86 1.61 11.39
CA THR A 106 1.07 0.36 11.36
C THR A 106 1.13 -0.37 12.70
N ASN A 107 0.16 -1.27 12.90
CA ASN A 107 0.13 -2.25 13.98
C ASN A 107 -0.71 -3.48 13.56
N ASP A 108 -0.70 -4.53 14.37
CA ASP A 108 -1.40 -5.79 14.09
C ASP A 108 -2.91 -5.61 13.89
N GLU A 109 -3.52 -4.64 14.57
CA GLU A 109 -4.95 -4.33 14.43
C GLU A 109 -5.23 -3.65 13.09
N LEU A 110 -4.43 -2.66 12.68
CA LEU A 110 -4.55 -2.01 11.37
C LEU A 110 -4.34 -3.00 10.23
N ASP A 111 -3.37 -3.91 10.33
CA ASP A 111 -3.18 -4.97 9.33
C ASP A 111 -4.35 -5.95 9.31
N SER A 112 -4.96 -6.24 10.47
CA SER A 112 -6.17 -7.07 10.53
C SER A 112 -7.37 -6.37 9.87
N ILE A 113 -7.53 -5.07 10.09
CA ILE A 113 -8.56 -4.25 9.42
C ILE A 113 -8.32 -4.23 7.90
N ALA A 114 -7.07 -4.07 7.45
CA ALA A 114 -6.73 -4.08 6.03
C ALA A 114 -7.13 -5.40 5.35
N ARG A 115 -6.84 -6.55 5.98
CA ARG A 115 -7.25 -7.87 5.48
C ARG A 115 -8.76 -8.00 5.30
N VAL A 116 -9.56 -7.37 6.16
CA VAL A 116 -11.02 -7.39 6.08
C VAL A 116 -11.55 -6.42 5.01
N ILE A 117 -11.00 -5.21 4.94
CA ILE A 117 -11.56 -4.14 4.11
C ILE A 117 -11.06 -4.12 2.68
N GLN A 118 -9.81 -4.52 2.42
CA GLN A 118 -9.20 -4.46 1.08
C GLN A 118 -10.00 -5.25 0.03
N PRO A 119 -10.48 -6.49 0.31
CA PRO A 119 -11.32 -7.22 -0.65
C PRO A 119 -12.67 -6.51 -0.89
N LYS A 120 -13.27 -5.93 0.16
CA LYS A 120 -14.54 -5.19 0.05
C LYS A 120 -14.38 -3.92 -0.80
N LEU A 121 -13.31 -3.15 -0.58
CA LEU A 121 -13.00 -1.94 -1.37
C LEU A 121 -12.74 -2.28 -2.84
N THR A 122 -12.03 -3.38 -3.10
CA THR A 122 -11.76 -3.86 -4.46
C THR A 122 -13.06 -4.23 -5.17
N ALA A 123 -13.92 -5.02 -4.52
CA ALA A 123 -15.23 -5.37 -5.06
C ALA A 123 -16.11 -4.13 -5.29
N HIS A 124 -16.12 -3.18 -4.36
CA HIS A 124 -16.85 -1.92 -4.48
C HIS A 124 -16.39 -1.10 -5.70
N GLY A 125 -15.07 -0.92 -5.86
CA GLY A 125 -14.50 -0.22 -7.01
C GLY A 125 -14.80 -0.91 -8.35
N SER A 126 -14.68 -2.25 -8.40
CA SER A 126 -15.02 -3.03 -9.59
C SER A 126 -16.50 -2.92 -9.95
N ASN A 127 -17.40 -2.96 -8.96
CA ASN A 127 -18.84 -2.80 -9.19
C ASN A 127 -19.18 -1.45 -9.82
N ILE A 128 -18.51 -0.37 -9.41
CA ILE A 128 -18.71 0.95 -9.99
C ILE A 128 -18.12 1.02 -11.41
N ASN A 129 -16.88 0.60 -11.60
CA ASN A 129 -16.18 0.67 -12.89
C ASN A 129 -16.84 -0.21 -13.98
N LEU A 130 -17.52 -1.29 -13.57
CA LEU A 130 -18.23 -2.21 -14.47
C LEU A 130 -19.74 -1.99 -14.51
N ASN A 131 -20.25 -0.93 -13.85
CA ASN A 131 -21.67 -0.60 -13.87
C ASN A 131 -22.09 -0.12 -15.26
N GLN A 132 -22.86 -0.96 -15.96
CA GLN A 132 -23.28 -0.71 -17.35
C GLN A 132 -24.12 0.58 -17.48
N GLY A 133 -25.05 0.79 -16.55
CA GLY A 133 -25.93 1.95 -16.58
C GLY A 133 -25.17 3.25 -16.35
N LEU A 134 -24.19 3.24 -15.43
CA LEU A 134 -23.33 4.39 -15.20
C LEU A 134 -22.45 4.68 -16.41
N PHE A 135 -21.84 3.64 -16.98
CA PHE A 135 -20.98 3.80 -18.15
C PHE A 135 -21.73 4.31 -19.37
N GLU A 136 -22.96 3.83 -19.62
CA GLU A 136 -23.77 4.31 -20.74
C GLU A 136 -24.02 5.82 -20.67
N ARG A 137 -24.32 6.35 -19.48
CA ARG A 137 -24.47 7.81 -19.27
C ARG A 137 -23.18 8.57 -19.61
N VAL A 138 -22.04 8.06 -19.14
CA VAL A 138 -20.72 8.66 -19.43
C VAL A 138 -20.39 8.59 -20.93
N LYS A 139 -20.72 7.47 -21.58
CA LYS A 139 -20.47 7.20 -23.00
C LYS A 139 -21.26 8.15 -23.91
N VAL A 140 -22.53 8.41 -23.59
CA VAL A 140 -23.34 9.41 -24.31
C VAL A 140 -22.68 10.79 -24.26
N LEU A 141 -22.29 11.25 -23.06
CA LEU A 141 -21.60 12.54 -22.91
C LEU A 141 -20.27 12.58 -23.67
N TYR A 142 -19.49 11.50 -23.60
CA TYR A 142 -18.21 11.41 -24.31
C TYR A 142 -18.37 11.49 -25.84
N ALA A 143 -19.42 10.88 -26.39
CA ALA A 143 -19.71 10.94 -27.82
C ALA A 143 -20.09 12.36 -28.29
N GLU A 144 -20.79 13.12 -27.44
CA GLU A 144 -21.27 14.47 -27.75
C GLU A 144 -20.32 15.59 -27.27
N ARG A 145 -19.19 15.25 -26.64
CA ARG A 145 -18.31 16.17 -25.89
C ARG A 145 -17.92 17.46 -26.62
N GLU A 146 -17.71 17.39 -27.94
CA GLU A 146 -17.33 18.55 -28.77
C GLU A 146 -18.47 19.58 -28.95
N THR A 147 -19.71 19.19 -28.64
CA THR A 147 -20.92 20.01 -28.84
C THR A 147 -21.56 20.47 -27.52
N LEU A 148 -21.11 19.94 -26.38
CA LEU A 148 -21.66 20.22 -25.06
C LEU A 148 -21.27 21.60 -24.48
N GLY A 149 -20.36 22.33 -25.14
CA GLY A 149 -19.89 23.64 -24.67
C GLY A 149 -19.14 23.59 -23.34
N LEU A 150 -18.50 22.46 -23.03
CA LEU A 150 -17.73 22.25 -21.80
C LEU A 150 -16.46 23.12 -21.76
N SER A 151 -16.03 23.49 -20.55
CA SER A 151 -14.69 24.07 -20.35
C SER A 151 -13.59 23.05 -20.69
N VAL A 152 -12.35 23.52 -20.75
CA VAL A 152 -11.17 22.65 -20.96
C VAL A 152 -11.05 21.62 -19.84
N GLU A 153 -11.24 22.05 -18.59
CA GLU A 153 -11.19 21.20 -17.40
C GLU A 153 -12.32 20.17 -17.39
N GLN A 154 -13.55 20.60 -17.70
CA GLN A 154 -14.71 19.70 -17.77
C GLN A 154 -14.53 18.65 -18.87
N THR A 155 -14.06 19.06 -20.05
CA THR A 155 -13.74 18.14 -21.15
C THR A 155 -12.69 17.12 -20.69
N MET A 156 -11.61 17.58 -20.05
CA MET A 156 -10.57 16.68 -19.55
C MET A 156 -11.09 15.68 -18.53
N VAL A 157 -11.93 16.09 -17.57
CA VAL A 157 -12.53 15.20 -16.57
C VAL A 157 -13.44 14.16 -17.24
N LEU A 158 -14.26 14.58 -18.20
CA LEU A 158 -15.11 13.66 -18.97
C LEU A 158 -14.28 12.63 -19.74
N GLU A 159 -13.24 13.05 -20.45
CA GLU A 159 -12.37 12.16 -21.22
C GLU A 159 -11.63 11.15 -20.33
N LYS A 160 -11.08 11.63 -19.20
CA LYS A 160 -10.42 10.75 -18.22
C LYS A 160 -11.41 9.78 -17.57
N THR A 161 -12.63 10.24 -17.26
CA THR A 161 -13.68 9.40 -16.69
C THR A 161 -14.08 8.30 -17.67
N HIS A 162 -14.42 8.65 -18.91
CA HIS A 162 -14.74 7.67 -19.96
C HIS A 162 -13.61 6.66 -20.14
N ARG A 163 -12.36 7.13 -20.26
CA ARG A 163 -11.20 6.25 -20.41
C ARG A 163 -11.02 5.31 -19.22
N ARG A 164 -11.22 5.78 -17.98
CA ARG A 164 -11.19 4.94 -16.78
C ARG A 164 -12.20 3.79 -16.87
N PHE A 165 -13.43 4.04 -17.31
CA PHE A 165 -14.42 2.98 -17.52
C PHE A 165 -13.98 1.99 -18.59
N VAL A 166 -13.53 2.46 -19.75
CA VAL A 166 -13.04 1.58 -20.84
C VAL A 166 -11.90 0.70 -20.35
N ARG A 167 -10.90 1.27 -19.68
CA ARG A 167 -9.74 0.57 -19.10
C ARG A 167 -10.08 -0.29 -17.88
N GLY A 168 -11.25 -0.06 -17.29
CA GLY A 168 -11.85 -0.88 -16.25
C GLY A 168 -12.65 -2.06 -16.79
N GLY A 169 -12.80 -2.18 -18.12
CA GLY A 169 -13.55 -3.26 -18.76
C GLY A 169 -15.04 -2.99 -18.93
N ALA A 170 -15.49 -1.73 -18.85
CA ALA A 170 -16.91 -1.39 -18.99
C ALA A 170 -17.50 -1.72 -20.37
N ASN A 171 -16.66 -1.84 -21.40
CA ASN A 171 -17.03 -2.31 -22.74
C ASN A 171 -17.11 -3.84 -22.86
N LEU A 172 -16.67 -4.59 -21.85
CA LEU A 172 -16.71 -6.05 -21.88
C LEU A 172 -18.11 -6.56 -21.54
N GLU A 173 -18.48 -7.68 -22.15
CA GLU A 173 -19.75 -8.36 -21.94
C GLU A 173 -19.53 -9.85 -21.65
N GLY A 174 -20.55 -10.50 -21.09
CA GLY A 174 -20.54 -11.95 -20.84
C GLY A 174 -19.34 -12.43 -20.03
N GLU A 175 -18.73 -13.53 -20.49
CA GLU A 175 -17.62 -14.20 -19.81
C GLU A 175 -16.38 -13.30 -19.63
N ALA A 176 -16.08 -12.41 -20.59
CA ALA A 176 -14.94 -11.50 -20.50
C ALA A 176 -15.10 -10.51 -19.33
N LYS A 177 -16.33 -10.05 -19.07
CA LYS A 177 -16.65 -9.13 -17.97
C LYS A 177 -16.55 -9.82 -16.60
N GLU A 178 -16.98 -11.07 -16.49
CA GLU A 178 -16.80 -11.81 -15.25
C GLU A 178 -15.31 -12.15 -15.02
N ARG A 179 -14.61 -12.52 -16.10
CA ARG A 179 -13.18 -12.84 -16.02
C ARG A 179 -12.33 -11.66 -15.55
N ILE A 180 -12.60 -10.44 -16.04
CA ILE A 180 -11.83 -9.27 -15.59
C ILE A 180 -12.02 -8.97 -14.10
N LYS A 181 -13.22 -9.21 -13.54
CA LYS A 181 -13.49 -9.08 -12.09
C LYS A 181 -12.69 -10.08 -11.27
N GLU A 182 -12.65 -11.33 -11.72
CA GLU A 182 -11.86 -12.38 -11.07
C GLU A 182 -10.38 -12.02 -11.07
N ILE A 183 -9.86 -11.56 -12.22
CA ILE A 183 -8.47 -11.15 -12.36
C ILE A 183 -8.15 -9.98 -11.44
N ASP A 184 -8.97 -8.92 -11.43
CA ASP A 184 -8.75 -7.74 -10.59
C ASP A 184 -8.76 -8.10 -9.09
N THR A 185 -9.69 -8.98 -8.68
CA THR A 185 -9.76 -9.49 -7.31
C THR A 185 -8.49 -10.28 -6.94
N LYS A 186 -8.07 -11.20 -7.82
CA LYS A 186 -6.87 -12.03 -7.58
C LYS A 186 -5.60 -11.19 -7.57
N LEU A 187 -5.44 -10.24 -8.50
CA LEU A 187 -4.31 -9.32 -8.53
C LEU A 187 -4.21 -8.46 -7.26
N SER A 188 -5.33 -7.98 -6.74
CA SER A 188 -5.33 -7.23 -5.47
C SER A 188 -4.83 -8.08 -4.31
N MET A 189 -5.29 -9.33 -4.20
CA MET A 189 -4.85 -10.24 -3.13
C MET A 189 -3.37 -10.59 -3.26
N LEU A 190 -2.91 -10.96 -4.46
CA LEU A 190 -1.51 -11.32 -4.71
C LEU A 190 -0.55 -10.16 -4.45
N THR A 191 -0.93 -8.92 -4.84
CA THR A 191 -0.09 -7.74 -4.61
C THR A 191 0.02 -7.39 -3.14
N MET A 192 -1.07 -7.56 -2.37
CA MET A 192 -1.04 -7.40 -0.91
C MET A 192 -0.15 -8.46 -0.26
N GLN A 193 -0.31 -9.74 -0.65
CA GLN A 193 0.51 -10.83 -0.13
C GLN A 193 2.00 -10.64 -0.45
N PHE A 194 2.34 -10.16 -1.66
CA PHE A 194 3.71 -9.82 -2.02
C PHE A 194 4.34 -8.81 -1.05
N GLY A 195 3.60 -7.73 -0.73
CA GLY A 195 4.04 -6.70 0.21
C GLY A 195 4.19 -7.21 1.64
N ASP A 196 3.21 -7.99 2.12
CA ASP A 196 3.24 -8.59 3.46
C ASP A 196 4.42 -9.57 3.62
N ASN A 197 4.67 -10.41 2.60
CA ASN A 197 5.82 -11.32 2.57
C ASN A 197 7.14 -10.55 2.62
N LEU A 198 7.29 -9.48 1.83
CA LEU A 198 8.50 -8.67 1.81
C LEU A 198 8.76 -7.98 3.16
N LEU A 199 7.71 -7.48 3.82
CA LEU A 199 7.80 -6.88 5.14
C LEU A 199 8.23 -7.91 6.19
N LYS A 200 7.58 -9.10 6.21
CA LYS A 200 7.91 -10.18 7.14
C LYS A 200 9.34 -10.68 6.95
N GLU A 201 9.78 -10.88 5.71
CA GLU A 201 11.16 -11.26 5.41
C GLU A 201 12.17 -10.20 5.86
N THR A 202 11.84 -8.91 5.67
CA THR A 202 12.72 -7.81 6.11
C THR A 202 12.85 -7.80 7.64
N ASN A 203 11.75 -8.03 8.36
CA ASN A 203 11.69 -7.99 9.82
C ASN A 203 12.24 -9.27 10.49
N SER A 204 12.23 -10.41 9.79
CA SER A 204 12.71 -11.69 10.34
C SER A 204 14.23 -11.81 10.34
N TYR A 205 14.93 -11.06 9.48
CA TYR A 205 16.38 -11.10 9.42
C TYR A 205 17.01 -10.28 10.55
N GLN A 206 17.95 -10.92 11.26
CA GLN A 206 18.80 -10.29 12.25
C GLN A 206 20.24 -10.78 12.06
N LEU A 207 21.15 -9.87 11.77
CA LEU A 207 22.58 -10.13 11.89
C LEU A 207 22.99 -9.86 13.34
N ILE A 208 23.35 -10.91 14.07
CA ILE A 208 23.70 -10.84 15.48
C ILE A 208 25.23 -10.86 15.61
N ILE A 209 25.78 -9.78 16.15
CA ILE A 209 27.20 -9.68 16.46
C ILE A 209 27.39 -9.83 17.97
N GLU A 210 28.23 -10.80 18.36
CA GLU A 210 28.52 -11.10 19.78
C GLU A 210 29.84 -10.52 20.26
N LYS A 211 30.76 -10.24 19.34
CA LYS A 211 32.11 -9.78 19.67
C LYS A 211 32.30 -8.33 19.24
N GLU A 212 32.94 -7.56 20.10
CA GLU A 212 33.22 -6.16 19.81
C GLU A 212 34.17 -5.97 18.61
N GLU A 213 35.08 -6.93 18.38
CA GLU A 213 36.03 -6.92 17.25
C GLU A 213 35.33 -6.89 15.87
N ASP A 214 34.16 -7.50 15.76
CA ASP A 214 33.36 -7.56 14.53
C ASP A 214 32.62 -6.25 14.22
N LEU A 215 32.72 -5.25 15.11
CA LEU A 215 32.16 -3.90 14.90
C LEU A 215 33.18 -2.91 14.34
N ALA A 216 34.39 -3.35 14.01
CA ALA A 216 35.45 -2.49 13.52
C ALA A 216 34.98 -1.63 12.32
N GLY A 217 35.39 -0.36 12.32
CA GLY A 217 35.00 0.68 11.36
C GLY A 217 33.63 1.31 11.58
N LEU A 218 32.69 0.65 12.29
CA LEU A 218 31.35 1.20 12.49
C LEU A 218 31.36 2.45 13.38
N PRO A 219 30.69 3.55 12.97
CA PRO A 219 30.52 4.73 13.81
C PRO A 219 29.81 4.41 15.13
N GLU A 220 30.15 5.13 16.20
CA GLU A 220 29.58 4.89 17.53
C GLU A 220 28.04 5.00 17.56
N SER A 221 27.46 5.91 16.78
CA SER A 221 26.00 6.03 16.66
C SER A 221 25.36 4.77 16.07
N VAL A 222 26.05 4.08 15.16
CA VAL A 222 25.60 2.85 14.52
C VAL A 222 25.71 1.68 15.49
N ARG A 223 26.81 1.62 16.25
CA ARG A 223 27.02 0.64 17.33
C ARG A 223 25.95 0.79 18.42
N SER A 224 25.69 2.03 18.87
CA SER A 224 24.64 2.31 19.86
C SER A 224 23.26 1.88 19.37
N ALA A 225 22.89 2.23 18.13
CA ALA A 225 21.60 1.84 17.56
C ALA A 225 21.44 0.31 17.45
N ALA A 226 22.50 -0.40 17.07
CA ALA A 226 22.47 -1.87 17.00
C ALA A 226 22.39 -2.51 18.39
N SER A 227 23.01 -1.90 19.42
CA SER A 227 22.85 -2.33 20.81
C SER A 227 21.43 -2.08 21.31
N ASP A 228 20.79 -0.97 20.93
CA ASP A 228 19.40 -0.68 21.29
C ASP A 228 18.44 -1.68 20.63
N ALA A 229 18.67 -2.02 19.36
CA ALA A 229 17.94 -3.06 18.66
C ALA A 229 18.11 -4.42 19.34
N ALA A 230 19.32 -4.78 19.79
CA ALA A 230 19.57 -6.01 20.52
C ALA A 230 18.80 -6.05 21.86
N ARG A 231 18.76 -4.94 22.60
CA ARG A 231 17.95 -4.85 23.84
C ARG A 231 16.46 -5.02 23.54
N ALA A 232 15.93 -4.37 22.50
CA ALA A 232 14.54 -4.54 22.08
C ALA A 232 14.22 -6.00 21.67
N ALA A 233 15.21 -6.71 21.11
CA ALA A 233 15.13 -8.13 20.79
C ALA A 233 15.46 -9.07 21.97
N SER A 234 15.62 -8.56 23.19
CA SER A 234 15.99 -9.34 24.39
C SER A 234 17.34 -10.07 24.28
N MET A 235 18.29 -9.48 23.55
CA MET A 235 19.66 -9.97 23.33
C MET A 235 20.69 -9.02 23.95
N GLU A 236 20.56 -8.73 25.24
CA GLU A 236 21.46 -7.83 25.96
C GLU A 236 22.93 -8.28 25.86
N GLY A 237 23.84 -7.31 25.69
CA GLY A 237 25.27 -7.57 25.51
C GLY A 237 25.69 -7.94 24.08
N LYS A 238 24.76 -7.90 23.12
CA LYS A 238 25.02 -8.12 21.68
C LYS A 238 24.68 -6.87 20.86
N TRP A 239 24.95 -6.93 19.57
CA TRP A 239 24.51 -5.95 18.57
C TRP A 239 23.66 -6.62 17.50
N VAL A 240 22.53 -6.01 17.14
CA VAL A 240 21.62 -6.53 16.11
C VAL A 240 21.55 -5.54 14.95
N PHE A 241 21.91 -6.00 13.76
CA PHE A 241 21.73 -5.28 12.50
C PHE A 241 20.57 -5.90 11.71
N THR A 242 19.79 -5.04 11.06
CA THR A 242 18.57 -5.42 10.34
C THR A 242 18.66 -5.02 8.87
N LEU A 243 17.70 -5.47 8.06
CA LEU A 243 17.59 -5.09 6.65
C LEU A 243 16.90 -3.73 6.45
N HIS A 244 16.52 -3.02 7.53
CA HIS A 244 16.03 -1.65 7.40
C HIS A 244 17.17 -0.73 6.97
N LYS A 245 16.90 0.19 6.03
CA LYS A 245 17.92 1.05 5.43
C LYS A 245 18.78 1.83 6.45
N PRO A 246 18.24 2.36 7.56
CA PRO A 246 19.06 3.02 8.59
C PRO A 246 20.05 2.11 9.31
N SER A 247 19.84 0.79 9.30
CA SER A 247 20.76 -0.21 9.86
C SER A 247 21.69 -0.76 8.77
N TRP A 248 21.13 -1.13 7.62
CA TRP A 248 21.85 -1.77 6.52
C TRP A 248 22.87 -0.84 5.84
N ILE A 249 22.48 0.39 5.49
CA ILE A 249 23.35 1.33 4.76
C ILE A 249 24.66 1.61 5.51
N PRO A 250 24.64 2.07 6.78
CA PRO A 250 25.88 2.34 7.48
C PRO A 250 26.70 1.07 7.71
N PHE A 251 26.06 -0.10 7.84
CA PHE A 251 26.80 -1.34 8.00
C PHE A 251 27.66 -1.65 6.77
N ILE A 252 27.07 -1.64 5.56
CA ILE A 252 27.83 -1.93 4.33
C ILE A 252 28.82 -0.83 3.94
N GLN A 253 28.66 0.38 4.48
CA GLN A 253 29.57 1.51 4.23
C GLN A 253 30.80 1.51 5.14
N TYR A 254 30.66 1.04 6.39
CA TYR A 254 31.68 1.26 7.41
C TYR A 254 32.23 -0.03 8.05
N ALA A 255 31.51 -1.15 8.00
CA ALA A 255 31.98 -2.38 8.64
C ALA A 255 33.26 -2.89 7.95
N GLU A 256 34.36 -3.02 8.69
CA GLU A 256 35.61 -3.55 8.16
C GLU A 256 35.53 -5.06 7.86
N ASN A 257 34.73 -5.80 8.63
CA ASN A 257 34.54 -7.23 8.46
C ASN A 257 33.79 -7.53 7.14
N ARG A 258 34.54 -7.95 6.12
CA ARG A 258 34.06 -8.23 4.77
C ARG A 258 33.05 -9.37 4.71
N ASP A 259 33.24 -10.43 5.49
CA ASP A 259 32.35 -11.59 5.49
C ASP A 259 30.96 -11.20 6.01
N LEU A 260 30.90 -10.33 7.03
CA LEU A 260 29.63 -9.79 7.53
C LEU A 260 28.98 -8.82 6.53
N ARG A 261 29.76 -8.02 5.79
CA ARG A 261 29.23 -7.22 4.69
C ARG A 261 28.60 -8.12 3.62
N GLU A 262 29.28 -9.20 3.22
CA GLU A 262 28.76 -10.17 2.25
C GLU A 262 27.45 -10.81 2.74
N GLU A 263 27.39 -11.22 4.01
CA GLU A 263 26.19 -11.85 4.59
C GLU A 263 24.98 -10.92 4.53
N ILE A 264 25.09 -9.72 5.09
CA ILE A 264 23.96 -8.79 5.17
C ILE A 264 23.58 -8.21 3.80
N TYR A 265 24.57 -8.02 2.91
CA TYR A 265 24.32 -7.64 1.52
C TYR A 265 23.52 -8.73 0.82
N THR A 266 23.97 -9.98 0.92
CA THR A 266 23.28 -11.12 0.31
C THR A 266 21.86 -11.27 0.84
N ALA A 267 21.67 -11.12 2.16
CA ALA A 267 20.34 -11.15 2.77
C ALA A 267 19.40 -10.08 2.21
N MET A 268 19.87 -8.84 2.03
CA MET A 268 19.08 -7.73 1.44
C MET A 268 18.57 -8.05 0.02
N PHE A 269 19.42 -8.63 -0.83
CA PHE A 269 19.09 -8.93 -2.22
C PHE A 269 18.34 -10.26 -2.41
N LYS A 270 18.42 -11.16 -1.42
CA LYS A 270 17.65 -12.40 -1.41
C LYS A 270 16.29 -12.31 -0.74
N ARG A 271 15.88 -11.13 -0.25
CA ARG A 271 14.56 -10.98 0.40
C ARG A 271 13.43 -11.51 -0.48
N SER A 272 12.63 -12.40 0.09
CA SER A 272 11.50 -13.07 -0.56
C SER A 272 11.91 -13.89 -1.79
N ASN A 273 13.15 -14.38 -1.82
CA ASN A 273 13.73 -15.22 -2.86
C ASN A 273 14.60 -16.34 -2.25
N ASN A 274 14.04 -17.01 -1.24
CA ASN A 274 14.76 -17.97 -0.40
C ASN A 274 14.07 -19.34 -0.30
N GLY A 275 12.96 -19.56 -1.01
CA GLY A 275 12.19 -20.81 -0.95
C GLY A 275 11.52 -21.08 0.40
N ASN A 276 11.39 -20.05 1.25
CA ASN A 276 10.72 -20.11 2.54
C ASN A 276 9.23 -19.71 2.42
N GLU A 277 8.53 -19.57 3.55
CA GLU A 277 7.11 -19.18 3.57
C GLU A 277 6.83 -17.75 3.06
N TYR A 278 7.86 -16.90 2.96
CA TYR A 278 7.76 -15.52 2.45
C TYR A 278 8.34 -15.37 1.03
N ASP A 279 8.56 -16.48 0.33
CA ASP A 279 9.03 -16.46 -1.06
C ASP A 279 7.96 -15.89 -2.00
N ASN A 280 8.38 -14.95 -2.85
CA ASN A 280 7.51 -14.24 -3.78
C ASN A 280 7.62 -14.73 -5.23
N ASN A 281 8.48 -15.70 -5.55
CA ASN A 281 8.72 -16.12 -6.93
C ASN A 281 7.43 -16.62 -7.61
N LYS A 282 6.68 -17.49 -6.92
CA LYS A 282 5.39 -17.98 -7.44
C LYS A 282 4.36 -16.87 -7.58
N LEU A 283 4.28 -15.97 -6.60
CA LEU A 283 3.35 -14.83 -6.62
C LEU A 283 3.65 -13.90 -7.80
N ILE A 284 4.92 -13.60 -8.07
CA ILE A 284 5.34 -12.77 -9.21
C ILE A 284 4.86 -13.41 -10.52
N SER A 285 5.11 -14.70 -10.72
CA SER A 285 4.66 -15.40 -11.94
C SER A 285 3.16 -15.31 -12.13
N GLU A 286 2.37 -15.58 -11.09
CA GLU A 286 0.90 -15.47 -11.16
C GLU A 286 0.44 -14.03 -11.44
N ILE A 287 1.09 -13.02 -10.84
CA ILE A 287 0.80 -11.60 -11.10
C ILE A 287 1.07 -11.26 -12.57
N LEU A 288 2.19 -11.74 -13.14
CA LEU A 288 2.56 -11.46 -14.53
C LEU A 288 1.57 -12.09 -15.51
N GLU A 289 1.21 -13.36 -15.30
CA GLU A 289 0.21 -14.08 -16.11
C GLU A 289 -1.12 -13.33 -16.12
N LEU A 290 -1.63 -12.96 -14.94
CA LEU A 290 -2.89 -12.23 -14.80
C LEU A 290 -2.84 -10.83 -15.43
N ARG A 291 -1.69 -10.13 -15.33
CA ARG A 291 -1.51 -8.82 -15.96
C ARG A 291 -1.52 -8.88 -17.48
N ILE A 292 -0.95 -9.94 -18.06
CA ILE A 292 -0.96 -10.20 -19.51
C ILE A 292 -2.40 -10.52 -19.95
N GLU A 293 -3.05 -11.47 -19.28
CA GLU A 293 -4.43 -11.85 -19.58
C GLU A 293 -5.38 -10.64 -19.51
N ARG A 294 -5.30 -9.84 -18.44
CA ARG A 294 -6.08 -8.61 -18.27
C ARG A 294 -5.85 -7.62 -19.41
N ALA A 295 -4.60 -7.41 -19.82
CA ALA A 295 -4.27 -6.49 -20.89
C ALA A 295 -4.86 -6.97 -22.23
N ASN A 296 -4.75 -8.27 -22.53
CA ASN A 296 -5.29 -8.85 -23.76
C ASN A 296 -6.83 -8.80 -23.79
N LEU A 297 -7.50 -9.08 -22.66
CA LEU A 297 -8.96 -8.91 -22.55
C LEU A 297 -9.41 -7.48 -22.84
N LEU A 298 -8.59 -6.49 -22.49
CA LEU A 298 -8.86 -5.07 -22.75
C LEU A 298 -8.39 -4.59 -24.13
N GLY A 299 -7.89 -5.49 -24.98
CA GLY A 299 -7.45 -5.17 -26.35
C GLY A 299 -6.02 -4.63 -26.48
N TYR A 300 -5.16 -4.84 -25.47
CA TYR A 300 -3.75 -4.46 -25.51
C TYR A 300 -2.85 -5.68 -25.67
N ASP A 301 -1.81 -5.57 -26.51
CA ASP A 301 -0.86 -6.67 -26.75
C ASP A 301 -0.06 -7.03 -25.49
N THR A 302 0.26 -6.04 -24.66
CA THR A 302 1.05 -6.20 -23.44
C THR A 302 0.52 -5.35 -22.29
N HIS A 303 0.84 -5.76 -21.06
CA HIS A 303 0.59 -4.93 -19.88
C HIS A 303 1.31 -3.56 -19.98
N ALA A 304 2.49 -3.51 -20.57
CA ALA A 304 3.21 -2.25 -20.79
C ALA A 304 2.44 -1.31 -21.72
N ALA A 305 1.89 -1.80 -22.83
CA ALA A 305 1.04 -1.00 -23.72
C ALA A 305 -0.20 -0.46 -22.97
N PHE A 306 -0.85 -1.29 -22.16
CA PHE A 306 -1.94 -0.86 -21.29
C PHE A 306 -1.52 0.25 -20.32
N VAL A 307 -0.36 0.12 -19.65
CA VAL A 307 0.11 1.14 -18.70
C VAL A 307 0.51 2.44 -19.42
N LEU A 308 1.20 2.35 -20.55
CA LEU A 308 1.84 3.48 -21.22
C LEU A 308 0.86 4.39 -21.98
N GLU A 309 -0.34 3.92 -22.33
CA GLU A 309 -1.40 4.76 -22.91
C GLU A 309 -1.63 6.05 -22.08
N GLU A 310 -1.64 5.91 -20.75
CA GLU A 310 -1.83 7.00 -19.78
C GLU A 310 -0.55 7.73 -19.37
N ARG A 311 0.60 7.33 -19.92
CA ARG A 311 1.90 7.96 -19.63
C ARG A 311 2.31 8.88 -20.77
N MET A 312 3.24 9.79 -20.50
CA MET A 312 3.80 10.67 -21.53
C MET A 312 4.63 9.90 -22.56
N ALA A 313 5.26 8.80 -22.16
CA ALA A 313 6.06 7.98 -23.08
C ALA A 313 5.23 7.28 -24.16
N LYS A 314 3.93 7.04 -23.93
CA LYS A 314 2.95 6.41 -24.85
C LYS A 314 3.23 4.98 -25.30
N LYS A 315 4.47 4.64 -25.63
CA LYS A 315 4.87 3.33 -26.16
C LYS A 315 6.15 2.85 -25.49
N ALA A 316 6.37 1.54 -25.51
CA ALA A 316 7.51 0.92 -24.85
C ALA A 316 8.83 1.30 -25.52
N GLU A 317 8.84 1.51 -26.83
CA GLU A 317 10.02 1.91 -27.61
C GLU A 317 10.57 3.24 -27.10
N ASN A 318 9.72 4.25 -26.91
CA ASN A 318 10.13 5.54 -26.37
C ASN A 318 10.73 5.44 -24.96
N VAL A 319 10.30 4.46 -24.15
CA VAL A 319 10.88 4.21 -22.83
C VAL A 319 12.28 3.64 -22.98
N TYR A 320 12.43 2.59 -23.81
CA TYR A 320 13.74 1.97 -24.04
C TYR A 320 14.72 2.93 -24.71
N ASP A 321 14.29 3.74 -25.67
CA ASP A 321 15.14 4.74 -26.33
C ASP A 321 15.75 5.70 -25.31
N LEU A 322 14.95 6.20 -24.36
CA LEU A 322 15.44 7.07 -23.29
C LEU A 322 16.36 6.32 -22.31
N LEU A 323 15.97 5.11 -21.89
CA LEU A 323 16.77 4.34 -20.93
C LEU A 323 18.14 3.97 -21.51
N MET A 324 18.19 3.57 -22.79
CA MET A 324 19.43 3.16 -23.46
C MET A 324 20.39 4.33 -23.69
N GLN A 325 19.87 5.55 -23.94
CA GLN A 325 20.70 6.76 -24.01
C GLN A 325 21.48 7.02 -22.71
N VAL A 326 20.95 6.58 -21.56
CA VAL A 326 21.60 6.71 -20.25
C VAL A 326 22.42 5.48 -19.91
N TRP A 327 21.90 4.28 -20.21
CA TRP A 327 22.50 3.00 -19.85
C TRP A 327 23.90 2.82 -20.43
N ASP A 328 24.08 3.06 -21.72
CA ASP A 328 25.36 2.82 -22.39
C ASP A 328 26.51 3.68 -21.80
N PRO A 329 26.39 5.01 -21.69
CA PRO A 329 27.44 5.82 -21.06
C PRO A 329 27.60 5.55 -19.55
N ALA A 330 26.51 5.25 -18.85
CA ALA A 330 26.59 4.91 -17.42
C ALA A 330 27.34 3.58 -17.19
N LEU A 331 27.16 2.60 -18.07
CA LEU A 331 27.85 1.31 -17.98
C LEU A 331 29.35 1.46 -18.21
N ASP A 332 29.76 2.28 -19.18
CA ASP A 332 31.18 2.58 -19.40
C ASP A 332 31.79 3.28 -18.19
N LYS A 333 31.08 4.25 -17.60
CA LYS A 333 31.53 4.89 -16.37
C LYS A 333 31.62 3.93 -15.18
N ALA A 334 30.62 3.06 -15.01
CA ALA A 334 30.62 2.07 -13.93
C ALA A 334 31.80 1.07 -14.06
N ARG A 335 32.19 0.70 -15.28
CA ARG A 335 33.39 -0.12 -15.52
C ARG A 335 34.68 0.60 -15.14
N GLU A 336 34.78 1.89 -15.45
CA GLU A 336 35.93 2.70 -15.00
C GLU A 336 36.00 2.76 -13.47
N GLU A 337 34.88 3.00 -12.80
CA GLU A 337 34.80 3.09 -11.34
C GLU A 337 35.13 1.75 -10.68
N ALA A 338 34.61 0.63 -11.20
CA ALA A 338 34.96 -0.70 -10.73
C ALA A 338 36.47 -0.97 -10.83
N ASN A 339 37.11 -0.56 -11.94
CA ASN A 339 38.56 -0.69 -12.09
C ASN A 339 39.34 0.22 -11.13
N MET A 340 38.81 1.40 -10.80
CA MET A 340 39.41 2.28 -9.81
C MET A 340 39.34 1.68 -8.41
N MET A 341 38.17 1.14 -8.03
CA MET A 341 37.99 0.46 -6.74
C MET A 341 38.88 -0.79 -6.63
N GLN A 342 38.98 -1.62 -7.68
CA GLN A 342 39.91 -2.76 -7.67
C GLN A 342 41.36 -2.32 -7.46
N LYS A 343 41.80 -1.23 -8.10
CA LYS A 343 43.16 -0.69 -7.89
C LYS A 343 43.38 -0.21 -6.47
N MET A 344 42.36 0.35 -5.81
CA MET A 344 42.45 0.73 -4.40
C MET A 344 42.62 -0.51 -3.52
N ILE A 345 41.81 -1.55 -3.74
CA ILE A 345 41.93 -2.84 -3.03
C ILE A 345 43.33 -3.42 -3.19
N ASP A 346 43.89 -3.40 -4.42
CA ASP A 346 45.23 -3.92 -4.70
C ASP A 346 46.34 -3.08 -4.03
N GLN A 347 46.15 -1.76 -3.91
CA GLN A 347 47.11 -0.84 -3.26
C GLN A 347 47.10 -0.97 -1.73
N GLU A 348 45.98 -1.38 -1.15
CA GLU A 348 45.81 -1.62 0.29
C GLU A 348 46.13 -3.07 0.68
N ASP A 349 46.73 -3.85 -0.22
CA ASP A 349 47.07 -5.27 -0.03
C ASP A 349 45.84 -6.14 0.37
N GLY A 350 44.63 -5.77 -0.07
CA GLY A 350 43.39 -6.43 0.33
C GLY A 350 43.27 -7.89 -0.14
N GLY A 351 43.90 -8.25 -1.27
CA GLY A 351 44.04 -9.65 -1.71
C GLY A 351 42.75 -10.32 -2.21
N PHE A 352 41.71 -9.56 -2.54
CA PHE A 352 40.44 -10.06 -3.11
C PHE A 352 40.01 -9.29 -4.35
N GLN A 353 39.09 -9.88 -5.12
CA GLN A 353 38.42 -9.20 -6.23
C GLN A 353 37.21 -8.44 -5.72
N LEU A 354 37.01 -7.23 -6.23
CA LEU A 354 35.86 -6.37 -5.94
C LEU A 354 34.56 -7.15 -6.16
N ALA A 355 33.76 -7.26 -5.10
CA ALA A 355 32.42 -7.80 -5.16
C ALA A 355 31.38 -6.71 -4.86
N SER A 356 30.09 -7.01 -5.07
CA SER A 356 29.05 -5.99 -4.90
C SER A 356 28.94 -5.47 -3.46
N TRP A 357 29.23 -6.30 -2.46
CA TRP A 357 29.25 -5.90 -1.04
C TRP A 357 30.49 -5.09 -0.62
N ASP A 358 31.41 -4.85 -1.55
CA ASP A 358 32.58 -4.01 -1.34
C ASP A 358 32.40 -2.60 -1.94
N TRP A 359 31.36 -2.35 -2.76
CA TRP A 359 31.23 -1.09 -3.50
C TRP A 359 30.99 0.14 -2.62
N TRP A 360 30.35 -0.03 -1.46
CA TRP A 360 29.99 1.07 -0.55
C TRP A 360 31.05 1.37 0.52
N TYR A 361 31.92 0.40 0.79
CA TYR A 361 33.03 0.49 1.74
C TYR A 361 34.24 1.09 1.01
#